data_AF-A0A3M1ZPP2-F1
#
_entry.id   AF-A0A3M1ZPP2-F1
#
_cell.length_a   1.000
_cell.length_b   1.000
_cell.length_c   1.000
_cell.angle_alpha   90.00
_cell.angle_beta   90.00
_cell.angle_gamma   90.00
#
_symmetry.space_group_name_H-M   'P 1'
#
loop_
_entity.id
_entity.type
_entity.pdbx_description
1 polymer ?
#
loop_
_entity_poly.entity_id
_entity_poly.type
_entity_poly.pdbx_seq_one_letter_code
_entity_poly.pdbx_strand_id
1 'polypeptide(L)' 'MRSAYRKECWLALTAFVVAAFLTHIYPLYFWFPKLTEIEMFGFPAHYFLTLFLGWVVLMPLYALYIRVSEKIDQEIV' A
#
# COMPACT_ATOMS: atom_id res chain seq x y z
N MET A 1 -7.32 14.78 22.84
CA MET A 1 -7.80 13.41 23.17
C MET A 1 -8.79 12.82 22.15
N ARG A 2 -10.12 13.02 22.21
CA ARG A 2 -11.08 12.32 21.29
C ARG A 2 -10.84 12.58 19.79
N SER A 3 -10.40 13.79 19.44
CA SER A 3 -10.07 14.16 18.06
C SER A 3 -8.81 13.44 17.55
N ALA A 4 -7.72 13.45 18.33
CA ALA A 4 -6.45 12.81 17.98
C ALA A 4 -6.62 11.29 17.81
N TYR A 5 -7.31 10.63 18.74
CA TYR A 5 -7.63 9.19 18.62
C TYR A 5 -8.44 8.86 17.36
N ARG A 6 -9.40 9.73 17.00
CA ARG A 6 -10.15 9.59 15.75
C ARG A 6 -9.24 9.71 14.53
N LYS A 7 -8.28 10.65 14.52
CA LYS A 7 -7.31 10.81 13.43
C LYS A 7 -6.45 9.55 13.28
N GLU A 8 -5.97 8.99 14.38
CA GLU A 8 -5.16 7.76 14.39
C GLU A 8 -5.93 6.57 13.80
N CYS A 9 -7.18 6.36 14.23
CA CYS A 9 -8.04 5.32 13.67
C CYS A 9 -8.26 5.49 12.15
N TRP A 10 -8.48 6.72 11.68
CA TRP A 10 -8.63 6.99 10.25
C TRP A 10 -7.32 6.75 9.49
N LEU A 11 -6.18 7.16 10.04
CA LEU A 11 -4.86 6.92 9.45
C LEU A 11 -4.60 5.42 9.31
N ALA A 12 -4.84 4.63 10.37
CA ALA A 12 -4.68 3.19 10.37
C ALA A 12 -5.61 2.51 9.36
N LEU A 13 -6.88 2.91 9.32
CA LEU A 13 -7.85 2.37 8.36
C LEU A 13 -7.44 2.68 6.91
N THR A 14 -7.00 3.91 6.63
CA THR A 14 -6.52 4.30 5.30
C THR A 14 -5.26 3.52 4.91
N ALA A 15 -4.29 3.39 5.81
CA ALA A 15 -3.07 2.60 5.56
C ALA A 15 -3.41 1.13 5.28
N PHE A 16 -4.33 0.55 6.04
CA PHE A 16 -4.82 -0.81 5.83
C PHE A 16 -5.48 -0.98 4.45
N VAL A 17 -6.39 -0.07 4.06
CA VAL A 17 -7.07 -0.14 2.76
C VAL A 17 -6.08 -0.02 1.61
N VAL A 18 -5.12 0.89 1.70
CA VAL A 18 -4.07 1.05 0.66
C VAL A 18 -3.19 -0.20 0.58
N ALA A 19 -2.80 -0.77 1.73
CA ALA A 19 -2.01 -1.98 1.77
C ALA A 19 -2.76 -3.19 1.19
N ALA A 20 -4.04 -3.36 1.56
CA ALA A 20 -4.90 -4.41 1.04
C ALA A 20 -5.09 -4.27 -0.48
N PHE A 21 -5.29 -3.04 -0.97
CA PHE A 21 -5.42 -2.76 -2.39
C PHE A 21 -4.14 -3.10 -3.16
N LEU A 22 -2.98 -2.65 -2.69
CA LEU A 22 -1.70 -2.89 -3.37
C LEU A 22 -1.31 -4.38 -3.38
N THR A 23 -1.60 -5.10 -2.31
CA THR A 23 -1.34 -6.55 -2.22
C THR A 23 -2.28 -7.38 -3.09
N HIS A 24 -3.49 -6.88 -3.36
CA HIS A 24 -4.50 -7.54 -4.19
C HIS A 24 -4.74 -6.81 -5.52
N ILE A 25 -3.75 -6.07 -6.02
CA ILE A 25 -3.89 -5.26 -7.23
C ILE A 25 -3.91 -6.11 -8.51
N TYR A 26 -3.46 -7.37 -8.42
CA TYR A 26 -3.33 -8.31 -9.55
C TYR A 26 -4.55 -8.38 -10.49
N PRO A 27 -5.80 -8.48 -10.01
CA PRO A 27 -6.98 -8.55 -10.89
C PRO A 27 -7.14 -7.32 -11.79
N LEU A 28 -6.63 -6.15 -11.38
CA LEU A 28 -6.71 -4.93 -12.20
C LEU A 28 -5.81 -5.00 -13.43
N TYR A 29 -4.79 -5.86 -13.45
CA TYR A 29 -3.92 -5.99 -14.62
C TYR A 29 -4.67 -6.59 -15.81
N PHE A 30 -5.74 -7.36 -15.60
CA PHE A 30 -6.58 -7.88 -16.68
C PHE A 30 -7.39 -6.79 -17.40
N TRP A 31 -7.52 -5.60 -16.83
CA TRP A 31 -8.07 -4.44 -17.54
C TRP A 31 -7.06 -3.83 -18.52
N PHE A 32 -5.80 -4.24 -18.45
CA PHE A 32 -4.71 -3.78 -19.30
C PHE A 32 -4.04 -4.98 -19.98
N PRO A 33 -4.62 -5.55 -21.05
CA PRO A 33 -4.13 -6.79 -21.67
C PRO A 33 -2.66 -6.73 -22.10
N LYS A 34 -2.16 -5.55 -22.49
CA LYS A 34 -0.75 -5.34 -22.79
C LYS A 34 0.20 -5.64 -21.62
N LEU A 35 -0.24 -5.46 -20.38
CA LEU A 35 0.55 -5.76 -19.18
C LEU A 35 0.63 -7.27 -18.91
N THR A 36 -0.40 -8.02 -19.30
CA THR A 36 -0.45 -9.48 -19.12
C THR A 36 0.31 -10.24 -20.21
N GLU A 37 0.50 -9.65 -21.38
CA GLU A 37 1.20 -10.24 -22.52
C GLU A 37 2.73 -10.09 -22.48
N ILE A 38 3.25 -9.21 -21.61
CA ILE A 38 4.70 -9.00 -21.50
C ILE A 38 5.30 -10.09 -20.62
N GLU A 39 6.41 -10.66 -21.08
CA GLU A 39 7.24 -11.58 -20.32
C GLU A 39 8.59 -10.93 -19.97
N MET A 40 9.07 -11.18 -18.76
CA MET A 40 10.40 -10.84 -18.28
C MET A 40 11.09 -12.12 -17.83
N PHE A 41 12.26 -12.42 -18.40
CA PHE A 41 13.04 -13.62 -18.08
C PHE A 41 12.26 -14.94 -18.27
N GLY A 42 11.31 -15.00 -19.21
CA GLY A 42 10.46 -16.16 -19.46
C GLY A 42 9.32 -16.34 -18.46
N PHE A 43 9.05 -15.35 -17.61
CA PHE A 43 7.91 -15.31 -16.70
C PHE A 43 7.01 -14.11 -16.99
N PRO A 44 5.68 -14.20 -16.74
CA PRO A 44 4.80 -13.07 -16.99
C PRO A 44 5.16 -11.84 -16.12
N ALA A 45 5.36 -10.69 -16.77
CA ALA A 45 5.91 -9.48 -16.17
C ALA A 45 5.04 -8.92 -15.03
N HIS A 46 3.73 -9.14 -15.11
CA HIS A 46 2.77 -8.67 -14.12
C HIS A 46 2.94 -9.32 -12.73
N TYR A 47 3.57 -10.50 -12.62
CA TYR A 47 3.95 -11.06 -11.33
C TYR A 47 5.06 -10.24 -10.66
N PHE A 48 6.07 -9.82 -11.42
CA PHE A 48 7.12 -8.93 -10.92
C PHE A 48 6.55 -7.57 -10.51
N LEU A 49 5.57 -7.06 -11.26
CA LEU A 49 4.87 -5.82 -10.91
C LEU A 49 4.17 -5.95 -9.55
N THR A 50 3.48 -7.07 -9.30
CA THR A 50 2.82 -7.34 -8.01
C THR A 50 3.84 -7.42 -6.87
N LEU A 51 4.96 -8.10 -7.09
CA LEU A 51 6.06 -8.17 -6.12
C LEU A 51 6.62 -6.78 -5.80
N PHE A 52 6.88 -5.98 -6.83
CA PHE A 52 7.42 -4.64 -6.67
C PHE A 52 6.43 -3.71 -5.95
N LEU A 53 5.17 -3.67 -6.38
CA LEU A 53 4.13 -2.84 -5.74
C LEU A 53 3.81 -3.32 -4.32
N GLY A 54 3.74 -4.63 -4.11
CA GLY A 54 3.42 -5.24 -2.81
C GLY A 54 4.54 -5.11 -1.78
N TRP A 55 5.80 -4.95 -2.19
CA TRP A 55 6.91 -4.87 -1.23
C TRP A 55 7.63 -3.52 -1.28
N VAL A 56 8.10 -3.12 -2.46
CA VAL A 56 8.91 -1.91 -2.61
C VAL A 56 8.08 -0.65 -2.42
N VAL A 57 6.83 -0.63 -2.90
CA VAL A 57 5.93 0.52 -2.71
C VAL A 57 5.28 0.53 -1.33
N LEU A 58 5.08 -0.63 -0.67
CA LEU A 58 4.57 -0.65 0.70
C LEU A 58 5.58 -0.11 1.73
N MET A 59 6.88 -0.30 1.53
CA MET A 59 7.89 0.23 2.44
C MET A 59 7.79 1.75 2.69
N PRO A 60 7.76 2.63 1.67
CA PRO A 60 7.60 4.07 1.89
C PRO A 60 6.22 4.43 2.44
N LEU A 61 5.16 3.68 2.10
CA LEU A 61 3.83 3.87 2.69
C LEU A 61 3.87 3.66 4.21
N TYR A 62 4.47 2.56 4.67
CA TYR A 62 4.59 2.29 6.10
C TYR A 62 5.56 3.24 6.80
N ALA A 63 6.64 3.65 6.15
CA ALA A 63 7.53 4.68 6.69
C ALA A 63 6.81 6.02 6.91
N LEU A 64 5.95 6.41 5.97
CA LEU A 64 5.10 7.59 6.11
C LEU A 64 4.07 7.40 7.23
N TYR A 65 3.40 6.24 7.26
CA TYR A 65 2.43 5.90 8.30
C TYR A 65 3.03 6.05 9.70
N ILE A 66 4.20 5.45 9.95
CA ILE A 66 4.89 5.51 11.25
C ILE A 66 5.17 6.97 11.64
N ARG A 67 5.75 7.77 10.73
CA ARG A 67 6.06 9.18 11.00
C ARG A 67 4.84 10.04 11.30
N VAL A 68 3.70 9.74 10.67
CA VAL A 68 2.46 10.49 10.92
C VAL A 68 1.80 9.99 12.21
N SER A 69 1.83 8.68 12.48
CA SER A 69 1.31 8.07 13.70
C SER A 69 2.03 8.63 14.93
N GLU A 70 3.37 8.67 14.93
CA GLU A 70 4.16 9.23 16.04
C GLU A 70 3.80 10.69 16.35
N LYS A 71 3.49 11.49 15.32
CA LYS A 71 3.05 12.88 15.52
C LYS A 71 1.66 12.96 16.14
N ILE A 72 0.75 12.07 15.75
CA ILE A 72 -0.59 12.03 16.34
C ILE A 72 -0.51 11.56 17.80
N ASP A 73 0.35 10.59 18.10
CA ASP A 73 0.56 10.10 19.47
C ASP A 73 1.06 11.23 20.40
N GLN A 74 1.93 12.10 19.89
CA GLN A 74 2.36 13.31 20.62
C GLN A 74 1.23 14.32 20.87
N GLU A 75 0.11 14.29 20.13
CA GLU A 75 -1.09 15.10 20.41
C GLU A 75 -2.01 14.47 21.46
N ILE A 76 -1.82 13.18 21.76
CA ILE A 76 -2.63 12.42 22.72
C ILE A 76 -2.07 12.55 24.14
N VAL A 77 -0.74 12.56 24.27
CA VAL A 77 0.02 12.80 25.51
C VAL A 77 -0.10 14.26 25.95
#